data_AF-A0A9E1KV03-F1
#
_entry.id   AF-A0A9E1KV03-F1
#
_cell.length_a   1.000
_cell.length_b   1.000
_cell.length_c   1.000
_cell.angle_alpha   90.00
_cell.angle_beta   90.00
_cell.angle_gamma   90.00
#
_symmetry.space_group_name_H-M   'P 1'
#
loop_
_entity.id
_entity.type
_entity.pdbx_description
1 polymer ?
#
loop_
_entity_poly.entity_id
_entity_poly.type
_entity_poly.pdbx_seq_one_letter_code
_entity_poly.pdbx_strand_id
1 'polypeptide(L)'
;MFVTRSGQPWFSVSELARRLNQAYTFDHDAAVWSFSEIPVTRNHLVGQRLAPDFELADLSGKPIKLSAYKDKKVILLTWASW
;
A
#
# COMPACT_ATOMS: atom_id res chain seq x y z
N MET A 1 -17.69 -2.73 18.42
CA MET A 1 -17.26 -1.41 17.89
C MET A 1 -17.56 -0.28 18.86
N PHE A 2 -18.64 -0.31 19.64
CA PHE A 2 -18.86 0.69 20.68
C PHE A 2 -18.34 0.21 22.05
N VAL A 3 -17.79 1.13 22.84
CA VAL A 3 -17.31 0.91 24.21
C VAL A 3 -17.83 2.04 25.11
N THR A 4 -18.19 1.74 26.36
CA THR A 4 -18.63 2.76 27.31
C THR A 4 -17.44 3.27 28.10
N ARG A 5 -17.24 4.60 28.16
CA ARG A 5 -16.23 5.26 28.99
C ARG A 5 -16.87 6.43 29.72
N SER A 6 -16.71 6.49 31.04
CA SER A 6 -17.31 7.52 31.89
C SER A 6 -18.82 7.70 31.68
N GLY A 7 -19.55 6.59 31.48
CA GLY A 7 -21.00 6.60 31.23
C GLY A 7 -21.42 7.05 29.82
N GLN A 8 -20.49 7.37 28.93
CA GLN A 8 -20.76 7.79 27.55
C GLN A 8 -20.39 6.67 26.56
N PRO A 9 -21.15 6.50 25.47
CA PRO A 9 -20.78 5.57 24.40
C PRO A 9 -19.70 6.18 23.50
N TRP A 10 -18.66 5.40 23.21
CA TRP A 10 -17.55 5.77 22.34
C TRP A 10 -17.40 4.76 21.21
N PHE A 11 -17.01 5.23 20.03
CA PHE A 11 -16.60 4.35 18.93
C PHE A 11 -15.14 3.95 19.10
N SER A 12 -14.88 2.64 19.20
CA SER A 12 -13.53 2.09 19.30
C SER A 12 -12.91 1.94 17.91
N VAL A 13 -12.07 2.91 17.58
CA VAL A 13 -11.32 2.95 16.32
C VAL A 13 -10.25 1.86 16.21
N SER A 14 -9.67 1.41 17.34
CA SER A 14 -8.74 0.28 17.37
C SER A 14 -9.42 -1.05 17.08
N GLU A 15 -10.65 -1.25 17.57
CA GLU A 15 -11.46 -2.44 17.27
C GLU A 15 -11.93 -2.47 15.81
N LEU A 16 -12.23 -1.30 15.23
CA LEU A 16 -12.48 -1.17 13.78
C LEU A 16 -11.25 -1.62 12.98
N ALA A 17 -10.07 -1.07 13.28
CA ALA A 17 -8.83 -1.41 12.59
C ALA A 17 -8.52 -2.91 12.66
N ARG A 18 -8.70 -3.52 13.84
CA ARG A 18 -8.51 -4.97 14.03
C ARG A 18 -9.43 -5.81 13.15
N ARG A 19 -10.70 -5.42 13.00
CA ARG A 19 -11.67 -6.12 12.14
C ARG A 19 -11.36 -5.98 10.65
N LEU A 20 -10.84 -4.83 10.26
CA LEU A 20 -10.39 -4.57 8.88
C LEU A 20 -8.99 -5.16 8.60
N ASN A 21 -8.33 -5.77 9.60
CA ASN A 21 -6.94 -6.20 9.56
C ASN A 21 -5.97 -5.06 9.17
N GLN A 22 -6.34 -3.82 9.46
CA GLN A 22 -5.67 -2.61 9.01
C GLN A 22 -4.68 -2.13 10.08
N ALA A 23 -3.45 -1.80 9.67
CA ALA A 23 -2.49 -1.21 10.58
C ALA A 23 -2.89 0.25 10.89
N TYR A 24 -2.56 0.71 12.09
CA TYR A 24 -2.81 2.08 12.52
C TYR A 24 -1.64 2.59 13.38
N THR A 25 -1.50 3.91 13.44
CA THR A 25 -0.68 4.62 14.43
C THR A 25 -1.53 5.69 15.11
N PHE A 26 -1.19 6.02 16.35
CA PHE A 26 -1.88 7.04 17.13
C PHE A 26 -0.84 7.95 17.79
N ASP A 27 -1.00 9.26 17.59
CA ASP A 27 -0.25 10.29 18.29
C ASP A 27 -1.08 10.75 19.50
N HIS A 28 -0.58 10.48 20.70
CA HIS A 28 -1.26 10.82 21.96
C HIS A 28 -1.27 12.32 22.23
N ASP A 29 -0.24 13.05 21.80
CA ASP A 29 -0.09 14.48 22.07
C ASP A 29 -0.97 15.30 21.13
N ALA A 30 -1.03 14.91 19.85
CA ALA A 30 -1.90 15.54 18.86
C ALA A 30 -3.34 15.00 18.88
N ALA A 31 -3.60 13.89 19.58
CA ALA A 31 -4.84 13.14 19.55
C ALA A 31 -5.28 12.72 18.11
N VAL A 32 -4.31 12.43 17.24
CA VAL A 32 -4.54 12.09 15.83
C VAL A 32 -4.35 10.60 15.58
N TRP A 33 -5.31 10.00 14.87
CA TRP A 33 -5.24 8.63 14.37
C TRP A 33 -4.90 8.61 12.88
N SER A 34 -3.97 7.74 12.49
CA SER A 34 -3.68 7.46 11.09
C SER A 34 -3.82 5.97 10.82
N PHE A 35 -4.51 5.62 9.72
CA PHE A 35 -4.74 4.25 9.31
C PHE A 35 -4.04 4.00 7.97
N SER A 36 -3.37 2.86 7.84
CA SER A 36 -2.70 2.47 6.58
C SER A 36 -3.71 2.15 5.48
N GLU A 37 -3.24 1.77 4.28
CA GLU A 37 -4.13 1.18 3.28
C GLU A 37 -4.89 -0.03 3.83
N ILE A 38 -6.14 -0.21 3.38
CA ILE A 38 -6.95 -1.38 3.75
C ILE A 38 -6.32 -2.61 3.09
N PRO A 39 -6.02 -3.69 3.84
CA PRO A 39 -5.31 -4.86 3.31
C PRO A 39 -5.97 -5.53 2.11
N VAL A 40 -7.30 -5.43 1.95
CA VAL A 40 -8.01 -5.96 0.78
C VAL A 40 -7.51 -5.31 -0.53
N THR A 41 -7.19 -4.02 -0.49
CA THR A 41 -6.58 -3.28 -1.61
C THR A 41 -5.14 -3.73 -1.84
N ARG A 42 -4.38 -3.95 -0.75
CA ARG A 42 -2.99 -4.45 -0.82
C ARG A 42 -2.91 -5.85 -1.42
N ASN A 43 -3.86 -6.73 -1.10
CA ASN A 43 -3.94 -8.08 -1.67
C ASN A 43 -4.17 -8.06 -3.18
N HIS A 44 -4.84 -7.04 -3.74
CA HIS A 44 -4.98 -6.92 -5.18
C HIS A 44 -3.63 -6.62 -5.87
N LEU A 45 -2.81 -5.77 -5.24
CA LEU A 45 -1.47 -5.43 -5.75
C LEU A 45 -0.45 -6.57 -5.59
N VAL A 46 -0.57 -7.36 -4.52
CA VAL A 46 0.33 -8.49 -4.23
C VAL A 46 -0.14 -9.81 -4.87
N GLY A 47 -1.44 -9.96 -5.10
CA GLY A 47 -2.09 -11.23 -5.46
C GLY A 47 -1.69 -11.77 -6.82
N GLN A 48 -1.37 -10.91 -7.79
CA GLN A 48 -0.92 -11.38 -9.09
C GLN A 48 0.53 -11.87 -9.07
N ARG A 49 1.38 -11.38 -8.15
CA ARG A 49 2.84 -11.66 -8.04
C ARG A 49 3.64 -11.62 -9.36
N LEU A 50 3.01 -11.20 -10.44
CA LEU A 50 3.52 -11.14 -11.79
C LEU A 50 3.62 -9.66 -12.14
N ALA A 51 4.84 -9.19 -12.39
CA ALA A 51 5.03 -7.87 -12.93
C ALA A 51 4.37 -7.80 -14.33
N PRO A 52 3.66 -6.71 -14.66
CA PRO A 52 3.09 -6.54 -15.99
C PRO A 52 4.21 -6.48 -17.03
N ASP A 53 4.04 -7.20 -18.15
CA ASP A 53 5.04 -7.21 -19.23
C ASP A 53 4.84 -6.04 -20.18
N PHE A 54 5.23 -4.84 -19.73
CA PHE A 54 5.18 -3.63 -20.54
C PHE A 54 6.40 -3.51 -21.47
N GLU A 55 6.25 -2.70 -22.52
CA GLU A 55 7.29 -2.36 -23.48
C GLU A 55 7.67 -0.88 -23.34
N LEU A 56 8.97 -0.59 -23.27
CA LEU A 56 9.53 0.77 -23.30
C LEU A 56 10.61 0.87 -24.38
N ALA A 57 10.89 2.07 -24.83
CA ALA A 57 12.10 2.33 -25.60
C ALA A 57 13.33 2.37 -24.67
N ASP A 58 14.43 1.75 -25.07
CA ASP A 58 15.72 1.95 -24.42
C ASP A 58 16.34 3.31 -24.78
N LEU A 59 17.56 3.57 -24.29
CA LEU A 59 18.28 4.83 -24.56
C LEU A 59 18.60 5.06 -26.05
N SER A 60 18.58 4.00 -26.86
CA SER A 60 18.77 4.07 -28.32
C SER A 60 17.44 4.15 -29.08
N GLY A 61 16.30 4.22 -28.38
CA GLY A 61 14.97 4.22 -28.97
C GLY A 61 14.45 2.83 -29.35
N LYS A 62 15.17 1.75 -29.02
CA LYS A 62 14.77 0.39 -29.39
C LYS A 62 13.72 -0.14 -28.41
N PRO A 63 12.61 -0.75 -28.89
CA PRO A 63 11.64 -1.35 -28.00
C PRO A 63 12.24 -2.54 -27.23
N ILE A 64 12.03 -2.54 -25.91
CA ILE A 64 12.40 -3.61 -24.99
C ILE A 64 11.23 -3.91 -24.04
N LYS A 65 10.93 -5.20 -23.87
CA LYS A 65 9.94 -5.69 -22.92
C LYS A 65 10.57 -6.00 -21.57
N LEU A 66 9.81 -5.84 -20.49
CA LEU A 66 10.26 -6.21 -19.15
C LEU A 66 10.65 -7.70 -19.08
N SER A 67 9.94 -8.57 -19.80
CA SER A 67 10.20 -10.01 -19.84
C SER A 67 11.57 -10.39 -20.41
N ALA A 68 12.26 -9.49 -21.12
CA ALA A 68 13.65 -9.68 -21.54
C ALA A 68 14.62 -9.77 -20.34
N TYR A 69 14.19 -9.36 -19.14
CA TYR A 69 14.95 -9.41 -17.90
C TYR A 69 14.43 -10.45 -16.90
N LYS A 70 13.64 -11.44 -17.34
CA LYS A 70 13.26 -12.56 -16.47
C LYS A 70 14.50 -13.23 -15.86
N ASP A 71 14.33 -13.74 -14.65
CA ASP A 71 15.37 -14.38 -13.83
C ASP A 71 16.53 -13.46 -13.41
N LYS A 72 16.39 -12.14 -13.61
CA LYS A 72 17.30 -11.12 -13.10
C LYS A 72 16.62 -10.29 -12.00
N LYS A 73 17.41 -9.80 -11.05
CA LYS A 73 16.94 -8.74 -10.12
C LYS A 73 16.89 -7.42 -10.89
N VAL A 74 15.69 -6.83 -10.99
CA VAL A 74 15.45 -5.59 -11.74
C VAL A 74 14.93 -4.53 -10.77
N ILE A 75 15.43 -3.30 -10.92
CA ILE A 75 14.91 -2.10 -10.23
C ILE A 75 14.24 -1.23 -11.29
N LEU A 76 12.97 -0.88 -11.09
CA LEU A 76 12.27 0.11 -11.90
C LEU A 76 12.36 1.46 -11.19
N LEU A 77 12.95 2.44 -11.87
CA LEU A 77 13.08 3.81 -11.37
C LEU A 77 12.31 4.75 -12.30
N THR A 78 11.23 5.33 -11.80
CA THR A 78 10.49 6.41 -12.48
C THR A 78 10.97 7.75 -11.96
N TRP A 79 11.45 8.63 -12.83
CA TRP A 79 11.94 9.95 -12.47
C TRP A 79 11.46 10.99 -13.48
N ALA A 80 11.49 12.27 -13.07
CA ALA A 80 11.27 13.42 -13.93
C ALA A 80 12.18 14.56 -13.43
N SER A 81 12.61 15.43 -14.33
CA SER A 81 13.59 16.49 -14.04
C SER A 81 12.97 17.82 -13.58
N TRP A 82 11.66 17.84 -13.33
CA TRP A 82 10.93 19.06 -12.98
C TRP A 82 11.32 19.61 -11.61
#